data_AF-A0A537KR67-F1
#
_entry.id   AF-A0A537KR67-F1
#
_cell.length_a   1.000
_cell.length_b   1.000
_cell.length_c   1.000
_cell.angle_alpha   90.00
_cell.angle_beta   90.00
_cell.angle_gamma   90.00
#
_symmetry.space_group_name_H-M   'P 1'
#
loop_
_entity.id
_entity.type
_entity.pdbx_description
1 polymer ?
#
loop_
_entity_poly.entity_id
_entity_poly.type
_entity_poly.pdbx_seq_one_letter_code
_entity_poly.pdbx_strand_id
1 'polypeptide(L)'
;MKLNWEKKGQIFKLGDYADWQQTHGQVPYFIDVKGQKKIFFTSRPQRDGSLYVSFIHAVDIEVSSSNAIEIKKLYKEPFLQLGEVGAFDEFGTMPCSLINHPEKDEVWMYYVGWSRKVSAPYDCAVGLAISKDGGQSFNRVSNGPLLGANINDPFVIGCPRVYIFNGKWYLFYLGGIKWLDFDGKKESLYKLKLAVSDDGLNWQRNDRFIVPEKYDNECQTCASVFYLNGLYHMYFTYRYAIDFRNPDRGYRIGYAYSKDLNKWIRDDEQGNFYRSEKGWDSEMVCYPSINKIEDDVFMFYCGNSFGLDGFGYAIMNKS
;
A
#
# COMPACT_ATOMS: atom_id res chain seq x y z
N MET A 1 12.65 -10.21 -21.36
CA MET A 1 12.00 -9.00 -21.89
C MET A 1 11.77 -8.05 -20.73
N LYS A 2 12.18 -6.78 -20.85
CA LYS A 2 11.97 -5.76 -19.80
C LYS A 2 10.50 -5.34 -19.78
N LEU A 3 9.96 -5.12 -18.59
CA LEU A 3 8.63 -4.50 -18.42
C LEU A 3 8.81 -2.99 -18.51
N ASN A 4 8.25 -2.37 -19.54
CA ASN A 4 8.43 -0.95 -19.78
C ASN A 4 7.25 -0.16 -19.21
N TRP A 5 7.53 0.83 -18.37
CA TRP A 5 6.53 1.71 -17.78
C TRP A 5 6.69 3.13 -18.31
N GLU A 6 5.60 3.68 -18.83
CA GLU A 6 5.49 5.08 -19.19
C GLU A 6 4.84 5.85 -18.02
N LYS A 7 5.60 6.74 -17.38
CA LYS A 7 5.07 7.62 -16.33
C LYS A 7 4.19 8.70 -16.95
N LYS A 8 2.96 8.83 -16.44
CA LYS A 8 2.00 9.83 -16.89
C LYS A 8 1.92 11.06 -15.98
N GLY A 9 2.62 11.02 -14.84
CA GLY A 9 2.78 12.15 -13.93
C GLY A 9 1.86 12.09 -12.71
N GLN A 10 1.83 13.19 -11.97
CA GLN A 10 1.02 13.36 -10.76
C GLN A 10 -0.43 13.66 -11.14
N ILE A 11 -1.39 12.96 -10.50
CA ILE A 11 -2.83 13.18 -10.72
C ILE A 11 -3.54 13.74 -9.51
N PHE A 12 -3.08 13.41 -8.31
CA PHE A 12 -3.60 13.94 -7.07
C PHE A 12 -2.51 14.79 -6.43
N LYS A 13 -2.80 16.09 -6.33
CA LYS A 13 -1.91 17.07 -5.72
C LYS A 13 -2.64 17.79 -4.60
N LEU A 14 -2.15 17.65 -3.36
CA LEU A 14 -2.84 18.27 -2.21
C LEU A 14 -2.95 19.79 -2.30
N GLY A 15 -1.98 20.45 -2.95
CA GLY A 15 -2.02 21.88 -3.19
C GLY A 15 -3.26 22.36 -3.95
N ASP A 16 -3.92 21.48 -4.71
CA ASP A 16 -5.14 21.80 -5.46
C ASP A 16 -6.40 21.75 -4.56
N TYR A 17 -6.26 21.32 -3.29
CA TYR A 17 -7.34 21.16 -2.32
C TYR A 17 -7.05 21.90 -1.00
N ALA A 18 -6.66 23.18 -1.09
CA ALA A 18 -6.25 23.99 0.06
C ALA A 18 -7.27 24.00 1.23
N ASP A 19 -8.56 23.99 0.92
CA ASP A 19 -9.63 24.02 1.93
C ASP A 19 -9.79 22.71 2.73
N TRP A 20 -9.13 21.62 2.30
CA TRP A 20 -9.21 20.33 3.00
C TRP A 20 -8.15 20.20 4.12
N GLN A 21 -7.16 21.10 4.15
CA GLN A 21 -6.12 21.24 5.20
C GLN A 21 -5.43 19.93 5.61
N GLN A 22 -5.30 19.04 4.64
CA GLN A 22 -4.66 17.75 4.79
C GLN A 22 -3.18 17.80 4.41
N THR A 23 -2.45 16.78 4.85
CA THR A 23 -1.09 16.48 4.42
C THR A 23 -1.04 15.05 3.89
N HIS A 24 -0.26 14.86 2.83
CA HIS A 24 -0.03 13.59 2.15
C HIS A 24 -1.24 12.97 1.43
N GLY A 25 -0.95 12.33 0.31
CA GLY A 25 -1.84 11.40 -0.39
C GLY A 25 -1.09 10.09 -0.58
N GLN A 26 -1.13 9.24 0.45
CA GLN A 26 -0.25 8.07 0.56
C GLN A 26 -0.98 6.79 0.24
N VAL A 27 -0.22 5.77 -0.16
CA VAL A 27 -0.71 4.40 -0.35
C VAL A 27 -1.97 4.37 -1.24
N PRO A 28 -1.91 4.96 -2.46
CA PRO A 28 -3.03 4.88 -3.37
C PRO A 28 -3.35 3.41 -3.66
N TYR A 29 -4.63 3.07 -3.59
CA TYR A 29 -5.13 1.76 -3.95
C TYR A 29 -6.36 1.90 -4.82
N PHE A 30 -6.23 1.47 -6.07
CA PHE A 30 -7.33 1.48 -7.02
C PHE A 30 -8.27 0.28 -6.81
N ILE A 31 -9.55 0.51 -7.02
CA ILE A 31 -10.56 -0.53 -7.20
C ILE A 31 -11.62 -0.05 -8.19
N ASP A 32 -12.16 -0.98 -8.98
CA ASP A 32 -13.39 -0.79 -9.74
C ASP A 32 -14.52 -1.49 -8.98
N VAL A 33 -15.54 -0.72 -8.58
CA VAL A 33 -16.74 -1.26 -7.93
C VAL A 33 -17.94 -1.01 -8.83
N LYS A 34 -18.41 -2.07 -9.51
CA LYS A 34 -19.57 -2.02 -10.41
C LYS A 34 -19.47 -0.92 -11.48
N GLY A 35 -18.28 -0.67 -12.02
CA GLY A 35 -18.00 0.36 -13.02
C GLY A 35 -17.57 1.71 -12.43
N GLN A 36 -17.69 1.91 -11.11
CA GLN A 36 -17.16 3.09 -10.44
C GLN A 36 -15.68 2.88 -10.09
N LYS A 37 -14.81 3.54 -10.85
CA LYS A 37 -13.37 3.55 -10.65
C LYS A 37 -13.00 4.51 -9.51
N LYS A 38 -12.36 3.98 -8.46
CA LYS A 38 -12.04 4.73 -7.24
C LYS A 38 -10.59 4.47 -6.81
N ILE A 39 -9.91 5.50 -6.31
CA ILE A 39 -8.60 5.36 -5.65
C ILE A 39 -8.78 5.73 -4.18
N PHE A 40 -8.59 4.75 -3.30
CA PHE A 40 -8.47 4.99 -1.87
C PHE A 40 -7.05 5.41 -1.53
N PHE A 41 -6.88 6.30 -0.58
CA PHE A 41 -5.57 6.75 -0.12
C PHE A 41 -5.64 7.19 1.34
N THR A 42 -4.46 7.29 1.97
CA THR A 42 -4.31 7.85 3.30
C THR A 42 -3.99 9.33 3.23
N SER A 43 -4.71 10.10 4.03
CA SER A 43 -4.40 11.48 4.33
C SER A 43 -4.18 11.68 5.83
N ARG A 44 -3.53 12.78 6.20
CA ARG A 44 -3.26 13.14 7.59
C ARG A 44 -3.64 14.60 7.83
N PRO A 45 -4.49 14.92 8.81
CA PRO A 45 -4.72 16.30 9.18
C PRO A 45 -3.44 16.91 9.77
N GLN A 46 -3.51 18.19 10.17
CA GLN A 46 -2.45 18.77 10.97
C GLN A 46 -2.15 17.90 12.19
N ARG A 47 -0.87 17.84 12.56
CA ARG A 47 -0.40 16.99 13.64
C ARG A 47 -1.02 17.42 14.97
N ASP A 48 -1.31 16.42 15.81
CA ASP A 48 -1.58 16.62 17.22
C ASP A 48 -0.23 16.71 17.95
N GLY A 49 0.26 17.95 18.13
CA GLY A 49 1.62 18.21 18.59
C GLY A 49 2.67 17.64 17.62
N SER A 50 3.48 16.69 18.09
CA SER A 50 4.50 16.02 17.27
C SER A 50 4.01 14.74 16.59
N LEU A 51 2.79 14.28 16.92
CA LEU A 51 2.30 12.96 16.54
C LEU A 51 1.29 13.06 15.40
N TYR A 52 1.41 12.13 14.46
CA TYR A 52 0.47 12.02 13.37
C TYR A 52 -0.80 11.28 13.81
N VAL A 53 -1.90 11.63 13.16
CA VAL A 53 -3.06 10.75 12.96
C VAL A 53 -3.30 10.59 11.46
N SER A 54 -4.01 9.55 11.05
CA SER A 54 -4.26 9.29 9.64
C SER A 54 -5.64 8.70 9.38
N PHE A 55 -6.19 9.01 8.22
CA PHE A 55 -7.54 8.63 7.82
C PHE A 55 -7.56 8.12 6.38
N ILE A 56 -8.54 7.26 6.12
CA ILE A 56 -8.83 6.72 4.79
C ILE A 56 -9.78 7.65 4.05
N HIS A 57 -9.36 8.09 2.87
CA HIS A 57 -10.17 8.87 1.94
C HIS A 57 -10.16 8.22 0.57
N ALA A 58 -10.92 8.80 -0.36
CA ALA A 58 -10.94 8.34 -1.73
C ALA A 58 -11.19 9.46 -2.74
N VAL A 59 -10.80 9.20 -3.98
CA VAL A 59 -11.25 9.95 -5.15
C VAL A 59 -11.97 9.03 -6.12
N ASP A 60 -13.04 9.52 -6.72
CA ASP A 60 -13.58 8.92 -7.95
C ASP A 60 -12.78 9.43 -9.13
N ILE A 61 -12.50 8.52 -10.07
CA ILE A 61 -11.76 8.83 -11.27
C ILE A 61 -12.53 8.41 -12.52
N GLU A 62 -12.26 9.09 -13.62
CA GLU A 62 -12.57 8.62 -14.97
C GLU A 62 -11.26 8.36 -15.71
N VAL A 63 -11.25 7.35 -16.57
CA VAL A 63 -10.11 6.99 -17.42
C VAL A 63 -10.57 7.18 -18.86
N SER A 64 -9.90 8.05 -19.61
CA SER A 64 -10.21 8.32 -21.01
C SER A 64 -9.70 7.19 -21.92
N SER A 65 -10.13 7.20 -23.18
CA SER A 65 -9.61 6.30 -24.22
C SER A 65 -8.12 6.49 -24.54
N SER A 66 -7.54 7.63 -24.15
CA SER A 66 -6.08 7.89 -24.23
C SER A 66 -5.34 7.52 -22.95
N ASN A 67 -6.02 6.79 -22.04
CA ASN A 67 -5.54 6.41 -20.71
C ASN A 67 -5.21 7.60 -19.79
N ALA A 68 -5.78 8.78 -20.06
CA ALA A 68 -5.67 9.92 -19.16
C ALA A 68 -6.63 9.75 -17.98
N ILE A 69 -6.16 10.08 -16.78
CA ILE A 69 -6.97 10.00 -15.55
C ILE A 69 -7.46 11.39 -15.16
N GLU A 70 -8.76 11.51 -14.96
CA GLU A 70 -9.41 12.71 -14.42
C GLU A 70 -10.01 12.40 -13.05
N ILE A 71 -9.75 13.24 -12.05
CA ILE A 71 -10.39 13.15 -10.74
C ILE A 71 -11.74 13.85 -10.80
N LYS A 72 -12.82 13.08 -10.61
CA LYS A 72 -14.19 13.59 -10.66
C LYS A 72 -14.69 14.11 -9.32
N LYS A 73 -14.25 13.46 -8.23
CA LYS A 73 -14.76 13.76 -6.89
C LYS A 73 -13.76 13.37 -5.83
N LEU A 74 -13.54 14.25 -4.85
CA LEU A 74 -12.83 13.97 -3.61
C LEU A 74 -13.83 13.72 -2.48
N TYR A 75 -13.64 12.62 -1.74
CA TYR A 75 -14.38 12.31 -0.53
C TYR A 75 -13.61 12.86 0.69
N LYS A 76 -14.01 14.05 1.13
CA LYS A 76 -13.32 14.77 2.22
C LYS A 76 -13.52 14.13 3.59
N GLU A 77 -14.69 13.54 3.82
CA GLU A 77 -14.99 12.80 5.05
C GLU A 77 -14.27 11.44 5.06
N PRO A 78 -13.79 10.98 6.22
CA PRO A 78 -13.08 9.72 6.32
C PRO A 78 -14.04 8.53 6.17
N PHE A 79 -13.61 7.50 5.44
CA PHE A 79 -14.39 6.26 5.26
C PHE A 79 -14.43 5.37 6.50
N LEU A 80 -13.49 5.58 7.43
CA LEU A 80 -13.45 4.95 8.74
C LEU A 80 -13.08 6.02 9.76
N GLN A 81 -13.82 6.06 10.87
CA GLN A 81 -13.41 6.81 12.04
C GLN A 81 -12.20 6.15 12.71
N LEU A 82 -11.59 6.79 13.70
CA LEU A 82 -10.57 6.16 14.52
C LEU A 82 -11.19 5.12 15.46
N GLY A 83 -10.38 4.14 15.85
CA GLY A 83 -10.76 3.14 16.85
C GLY A 83 -10.98 3.76 18.24
N GLU A 84 -11.63 3.00 19.11
CA GLU A 84 -11.76 3.37 20.52
C GLU A 84 -10.39 3.35 21.23
N VAL A 85 -10.30 3.97 22.41
CA VAL A 85 -9.08 3.97 23.22
C VAL A 85 -8.62 2.53 23.49
N GLY A 86 -7.36 2.22 23.15
CA GLY A 86 -6.78 0.88 23.27
C GLY A 86 -7.02 -0.03 22.07
N ALA A 87 -7.80 0.37 21.06
CA ALA A 87 -7.92 -0.35 19.80
C ALA A 87 -6.64 -0.20 18.96
N PHE A 88 -6.42 -1.15 18.05
CA PHE A 88 -5.20 -1.19 17.23
C PHE A 88 -5.13 -0.06 16.19
N ASP A 89 -6.26 0.58 15.88
CA ASP A 89 -6.45 1.68 14.93
C ASP A 89 -6.82 3.01 15.60
N GLU A 90 -6.54 3.16 16.90
CA GLU A 90 -6.83 4.37 17.70
C GLU A 90 -6.25 5.65 17.10
N PHE A 91 -5.07 5.58 16.45
CA PHE A 91 -4.38 6.77 15.96
C PHE A 91 -4.19 6.81 14.45
N GLY A 92 -4.72 5.84 13.70
CA GLY A 92 -4.59 5.90 12.26
C GLY A 92 -5.16 4.72 11.52
N THR A 93 -5.69 5.00 10.32
CA THR A 93 -6.20 4.02 9.38
C THR A 93 -5.61 4.27 7.98
N MET A 94 -5.19 3.20 7.29
CA MET A 94 -4.61 3.29 5.95
C MET A 94 -5.17 2.22 4.99
N PRO A 95 -5.72 2.58 3.81
CA PRO A 95 -6.27 1.61 2.89
C PRO A 95 -5.12 0.90 2.18
N CYS A 96 -4.93 -0.39 2.44
CA CYS A 96 -3.80 -1.12 1.87
C CYS A 96 -4.26 -2.17 0.86
N SER A 97 -5.47 -2.71 0.97
CA SER A 97 -6.03 -3.56 -0.07
C SER A 97 -7.53 -3.45 -0.08
N LEU A 98 -8.12 -3.34 -1.26
CA LEU A 98 -9.55 -3.51 -1.47
C LEU A 98 -9.80 -4.63 -2.46
N ILE A 99 -10.87 -5.38 -2.25
CA ILE A 99 -11.28 -6.47 -3.12
C ILE A 99 -12.80 -6.57 -3.17
N ASN A 100 -13.34 -6.77 -4.38
CA ASN A 100 -14.72 -7.19 -4.54
C ASN A 100 -14.80 -8.65 -4.12
N HIS A 101 -15.62 -8.97 -3.12
CA HIS A 101 -15.73 -10.34 -2.64
C HIS A 101 -16.25 -11.25 -3.79
N PRO A 102 -15.63 -12.41 -4.05
CA PRO A 102 -15.95 -13.23 -5.22
C PRO A 102 -17.37 -13.79 -5.20
N GLU A 103 -17.94 -13.99 -4.01
CA GLU A 103 -19.25 -14.66 -3.81
C GLU A 103 -20.31 -13.78 -3.14
N LYS A 104 -19.97 -12.56 -2.73
CA LYS A 104 -20.85 -11.68 -1.96
C LYS A 104 -20.88 -10.33 -2.63
N ASP A 105 -22.02 -9.65 -2.57
CA ASP A 105 -22.13 -8.26 -3.02
C ASP A 105 -21.53 -7.30 -1.97
N GLU A 106 -20.24 -7.48 -1.70
CA GLU A 106 -19.49 -6.77 -0.67
C GLU A 106 -18.12 -6.33 -1.20
N VAL A 107 -17.66 -5.16 -0.75
CA VAL A 107 -16.28 -4.72 -0.94
C VAL A 107 -15.56 -4.85 0.38
N TRP A 108 -14.47 -5.60 0.40
CA TRP A 108 -13.65 -5.83 1.59
C TRP A 108 -12.41 -4.95 1.54
N MET A 109 -12.18 -4.18 2.60
CA MET A 109 -11.01 -3.34 2.79
C MET A 109 -10.13 -3.90 3.91
N TYR A 110 -8.95 -4.37 3.53
CA TYR A 110 -7.87 -4.70 4.46
C TYR A 110 -7.05 -3.44 4.68
N TYR A 111 -7.06 -2.94 5.92
CA TYR A 111 -6.43 -1.68 6.27
C TYR A 111 -5.41 -1.88 7.39
N VAL A 112 -4.47 -0.94 7.50
CA VAL A 112 -3.53 -0.88 8.63
C VAL A 112 -4.12 0.03 9.70
N GLY A 113 -4.22 -0.48 10.91
CA GLY A 113 -4.47 0.32 12.12
C GLY A 113 -3.15 0.71 12.79
N TRP A 114 -3.09 1.93 13.32
CA TRP A 114 -1.93 2.46 14.05
C TRP A 114 -2.23 2.66 15.52
N SER A 115 -1.34 2.14 16.37
CA SER A 115 -1.30 2.44 17.79
C SER A 115 0.02 3.10 18.16
N ARG A 116 0.01 3.96 19.18
CA ARG A 116 1.22 4.63 19.68
C ARG A 116 1.87 3.75 20.74
N LYS A 117 3.21 3.70 20.74
CA LYS A 117 3.99 3.05 21.79
C LYS A 117 4.98 4.05 22.40
N VAL A 118 5.53 3.70 23.56
CA VAL A 118 6.48 4.57 24.29
C VAL A 118 7.92 4.24 23.91
N SER A 119 8.34 2.98 24.02
CA SER A 119 9.73 2.58 23.74
C SER A 119 10.02 2.41 22.26
N ALA A 120 9.07 1.80 21.53
CA ALA A 120 8.97 1.93 20.07
C ALA A 120 8.00 3.08 19.77
N PRO A 121 8.13 3.79 18.64
CA PRO A 121 7.30 4.95 18.34
C PRO A 121 5.85 4.58 18.01
N TYR A 122 5.62 3.39 17.45
CA TYR A 122 4.30 2.92 17.05
C TYR A 122 4.25 1.40 16.95
N ASP A 123 3.04 0.88 16.82
CA ASP A 123 2.78 -0.48 16.37
C ASP A 123 1.63 -0.48 15.37
N CYS A 124 1.57 -1.52 14.54
CA CYS A 124 0.53 -1.67 13.53
C CYS A 124 -0.02 -3.09 13.52
N ALA A 125 -1.30 -3.18 13.18
CA ALA A 125 -1.97 -4.43 12.90
C ALA A 125 -2.94 -4.26 11.71
N VAL A 126 -3.40 -5.38 11.15
CA VAL A 126 -4.30 -5.39 10.00
C VAL A 126 -5.73 -5.54 10.46
N GLY A 127 -6.59 -4.60 10.07
CA GLY A 127 -8.03 -4.67 10.24
C GLY A 127 -8.75 -5.07 8.96
N LEU A 128 -10.04 -5.40 9.12
CA LEU A 128 -10.98 -5.62 8.02
C LEU A 128 -12.19 -4.70 8.20
N ALA A 129 -12.55 -3.99 7.13
CA ALA A 129 -13.80 -3.27 7.04
C ALA A 129 -14.56 -3.72 5.78
N ILE A 130 -15.89 -3.74 5.87
CA ILE A 130 -16.77 -4.24 4.80
C ILE A 130 -17.72 -3.13 4.39
N SER A 131 -17.83 -2.92 3.09
CA SER A 131 -18.89 -2.14 2.45
C SER A 131 -19.94 -3.08 1.87
N LYS A 132 -21.21 -2.74 2.10
CA LYS A 132 -22.39 -3.41 1.52
C LYS A 132 -23.18 -2.49 0.57
N ASP A 133 -22.62 -1.34 0.25
CA ASP A 133 -23.25 -0.27 -0.53
C ASP A 133 -22.41 0.14 -1.74
N GLY A 134 -21.61 -0.78 -2.28
CA GLY A 134 -20.78 -0.52 -3.45
C GLY A 134 -19.61 0.42 -3.17
N GLY A 135 -19.01 0.32 -1.99
CA GLY A 135 -17.82 1.09 -1.61
C GLY A 135 -18.10 2.54 -1.25
N GLN A 136 -19.34 2.91 -0.91
CA GLN A 136 -19.68 4.27 -0.48
C GLN A 136 -19.48 4.48 1.02
N SER A 137 -19.64 3.43 1.83
CA SER A 137 -19.31 3.43 3.26
C SER A 137 -18.71 2.09 3.68
N PHE A 138 -17.89 2.11 4.73
CA PHE A 138 -17.27 0.90 5.29
C PHE A 138 -17.54 0.82 6.78
N ASN A 139 -17.79 -0.40 7.27
CA ASN A 139 -17.91 -0.69 8.69
C ASN A 139 -16.83 -1.68 9.09
N ARG A 140 -16.10 -1.39 10.18
CA ARG A 140 -15.14 -2.35 10.74
C ARG A 140 -15.86 -3.63 11.14
N VAL A 141 -15.21 -4.76 10.91
CA VAL A 141 -15.73 -6.07 11.34
C VAL A 141 -15.57 -6.27 12.86
N SER A 142 -14.54 -5.66 13.46
CA SER A 142 -14.22 -5.77 14.88
C SER A 142 -13.40 -4.57 15.37
N ASN A 143 -13.43 -4.32 16.69
CA ASN A 143 -12.49 -3.41 17.36
C ASN A 143 -11.08 -4.03 17.50
N GLY A 144 -10.97 -5.36 17.41
CA GLY A 144 -9.69 -6.07 17.35
C GLY A 144 -9.18 -6.25 15.92
N PRO A 145 -7.86 -6.41 15.72
CA PRO A 145 -7.30 -6.63 14.41
C PRO A 145 -7.63 -8.04 13.88
N LEU A 146 -7.74 -8.17 12.55
CA LEU A 146 -7.78 -9.45 11.85
C LEU A 146 -6.41 -10.15 11.92
N LEU A 147 -5.31 -9.40 11.73
CA LEU A 147 -3.95 -9.89 11.95
C LEU A 147 -3.17 -8.95 12.87
N GLY A 148 -2.86 -9.42 14.07
CA GLY A 148 -1.89 -8.81 14.98
C GLY A 148 -0.63 -9.65 15.17
N ALA A 149 0.21 -9.22 16.10
CA ALA A 149 1.46 -9.88 16.45
C ALA A 149 1.25 -11.31 16.94
N ASN A 150 2.19 -12.19 16.66
CA ASN A 150 2.23 -13.56 17.17
C ASN A 150 3.68 -14.02 17.38
N ILE A 151 3.89 -15.30 17.73
CA ILE A 151 5.22 -15.85 17.99
C ILE A 151 6.19 -15.75 16.80
N ASN A 152 5.68 -15.77 15.56
CA ASN A 152 6.47 -15.71 14.33
C ASN A 152 6.49 -14.30 13.68
N ASP A 153 5.63 -13.41 14.14
CA ASP A 153 5.50 -12.01 13.72
C ASP A 153 5.37 -11.12 14.99
N PRO A 154 6.41 -10.96 15.81
CA PRO A 154 6.27 -10.35 17.14
C PRO A 154 6.25 -8.81 17.15
N PHE A 155 6.53 -8.18 16.00
CA PHE A 155 6.61 -6.73 15.86
C PHE A 155 5.54 -6.20 14.90
N VAL A 156 5.72 -4.97 14.43
CA VAL A 156 4.83 -4.29 13.50
C VAL A 156 4.41 -5.18 12.33
N ILE A 157 3.10 -5.27 12.09
CA ILE A 157 2.52 -5.93 10.91
C ILE A 157 1.73 -4.89 10.15
N GLY A 158 1.90 -4.84 8.83
CA GLY A 158 1.16 -3.86 8.05
C GLY A 158 1.24 -4.02 6.55
N CYS A 159 0.78 -2.97 5.88
CA CYS A 159 0.71 -2.87 4.43
C CYS A 159 0.14 -4.14 3.75
N PRO A 160 -1.01 -4.68 4.22
CA PRO A 160 -1.59 -5.89 3.66
C PRO A 160 -1.97 -5.66 2.20
N ARG A 161 -1.58 -6.57 1.32
CA ARG A 161 -1.95 -6.61 -0.10
C ARG A 161 -2.56 -7.97 -0.37
N VAL A 162 -3.86 -7.98 -0.66
CA VAL A 162 -4.67 -9.19 -0.78
C VAL A 162 -5.05 -9.40 -2.25
N TYR A 163 -4.84 -10.63 -2.71
CA TYR A 163 -5.18 -11.08 -4.05
C TYR A 163 -5.89 -12.42 -4.01
N ILE A 164 -6.76 -12.67 -4.97
CA ILE A 164 -7.33 -14.00 -5.21
C ILE A 164 -6.75 -14.53 -6.52
N PHE A 165 -6.01 -15.63 -6.43
CA PHE A 165 -5.47 -16.34 -7.60
C PHE A 165 -5.91 -17.79 -7.54
N ASN A 166 -6.53 -18.27 -8.63
CA ASN A 166 -7.00 -19.65 -8.75
C ASN A 166 -7.90 -20.09 -7.57
N GLY A 167 -8.80 -19.21 -7.12
CA GLY A 167 -9.72 -19.48 -6.01
C GLY A 167 -9.10 -19.44 -4.60
N LYS A 168 -7.80 -19.18 -4.47
CA LYS A 168 -7.11 -19.07 -3.17
C LYS A 168 -6.79 -17.62 -2.86
N TRP A 169 -6.93 -17.23 -1.60
CA TRP A 169 -6.57 -15.91 -1.10
C TRP A 169 -5.10 -15.86 -0.72
N TYR A 170 -4.41 -14.82 -1.15
CA TYR A 170 -3.00 -14.55 -0.84
C TYR A 170 -2.90 -13.18 -0.20
N LEU A 171 -2.22 -13.11 0.95
CA LEU A 171 -1.91 -11.88 1.66
C LEU A 171 -0.40 -11.69 1.70
N PHE A 172 0.07 -10.69 0.99
CA PHE A 172 1.42 -10.19 1.11
C PHE A 172 1.43 -9.09 2.16
N TYR A 173 2.31 -9.19 3.16
CA TYR A 173 2.31 -8.25 4.27
C TYR A 173 3.74 -7.93 4.73
N LEU A 174 3.89 -6.78 5.36
CA LEU A 174 5.09 -6.37 6.07
C LEU A 174 5.12 -7.09 7.42
N GLY A 175 6.18 -7.86 7.68
CA GLY A 175 6.49 -8.44 8.99
C GLY A 175 7.71 -7.77 9.62
N GLY A 176 7.53 -7.16 10.79
CA GLY A 176 8.60 -6.52 11.55
C GLY A 176 9.62 -7.52 12.11
N ILE A 177 10.88 -7.10 12.14
CA ILE A 177 12.02 -7.92 12.59
C ILE A 177 12.60 -7.37 13.89
N LYS A 178 12.81 -6.05 13.97
CA LYS A 178 13.33 -5.34 15.15
C LYS A 178 13.25 -3.83 14.95
N TRP A 179 13.53 -3.10 16.02
CA TRP A 179 13.77 -1.67 16.01
C TRP A 179 15.27 -1.39 16.11
N LEU A 180 15.76 -0.47 15.28
CA LEU A 180 17.15 -0.03 15.25
C LEU A 180 17.26 1.37 15.85
N ASP A 181 18.33 1.61 16.60
CA ASP A 181 18.71 2.95 17.04
C ASP A 181 19.47 3.69 15.94
N PHE A 182 19.05 4.92 15.66
CA PHE A 182 19.72 5.82 14.75
C PHE A 182 19.45 7.27 15.15
N ASP A 183 20.50 8.02 15.47
CA ASP A 183 20.43 9.44 15.89
C ASP A 183 19.36 9.72 16.97
N GLY A 184 19.34 8.87 18.00
CA GLY A 184 18.38 8.98 19.12
C GLY A 184 16.93 8.62 18.77
N LYS A 185 16.68 8.09 17.56
CA LYS A 185 15.37 7.62 17.10
C LYS A 185 15.37 6.11 16.93
N LYS A 186 14.18 5.51 17.08
CA LYS A 186 13.92 4.11 16.73
C LYS A 186 13.35 4.02 15.32
N GLU A 187 14.01 3.25 14.46
CA GLU A 187 13.53 2.97 13.10
C GLU A 187 13.22 1.48 12.94
N SER A 188 12.11 1.17 12.26
CA SER A 188 11.67 -0.21 12.09
C SER A 188 12.42 -0.91 10.95
N LEU A 189 12.88 -2.12 11.21
CA LEU A 189 13.33 -3.09 10.21
C LEU A 189 12.22 -4.12 9.98
N TYR A 190 11.84 -4.31 8.72
CA TYR A 190 10.74 -5.20 8.34
C TYR A 190 10.92 -5.74 6.93
N LYS A 191 10.35 -6.91 6.64
CA LYS A 191 10.45 -7.53 5.31
C LYS A 191 9.11 -8.11 4.88
N LEU A 192 9.00 -8.45 3.59
CA LEU A 192 7.79 -9.05 3.05
C LEU A 192 7.64 -10.51 3.48
N LYS A 193 6.43 -10.84 3.94
CA LYS A 193 5.97 -12.19 4.25
C LYS A 193 4.68 -12.49 3.48
N LEU A 194 4.30 -13.76 3.46
CA LEU A 194 3.13 -14.27 2.76
C LEU A 194 2.24 -15.07 3.71
N ALA A 195 0.93 -14.88 3.58
CA ALA A 195 -0.07 -15.76 4.16
C ALA A 195 -1.06 -16.21 3.09
N VAL A 196 -1.68 -17.37 3.31
CA VAL A 196 -2.74 -17.90 2.43
C VAL A 196 -4.02 -18.15 3.23
N SER A 197 -5.15 -18.07 2.55
CA SER A 197 -6.46 -18.29 3.15
C SER A 197 -7.43 -18.89 2.14
N ASP A 198 -8.46 -19.57 2.63
CA ASP A 198 -9.59 -20.07 1.84
C ASP A 198 -10.79 -19.12 1.87
N ASP A 199 -10.87 -18.23 2.86
CA ASP A 199 -12.04 -17.37 3.12
C ASP A 199 -11.70 -15.88 3.27
N GLY A 200 -10.42 -15.51 3.21
CA GLY A 200 -9.93 -14.14 3.43
C GLY A 200 -9.96 -13.69 4.90
N LEU A 201 -10.41 -14.54 5.83
CA LEU A 201 -10.54 -14.24 7.26
C LEU A 201 -9.48 -14.99 8.07
N ASN A 202 -9.33 -16.28 7.79
CA ASN A 202 -8.43 -17.19 8.50
C ASN A 202 -7.15 -17.37 7.69
N TRP A 203 -6.04 -16.82 8.20
CA TRP A 203 -4.78 -16.74 7.47
C TRP A 203 -3.72 -17.69 8.02
N GLN A 204 -3.21 -18.57 7.15
CA GLN A 204 -2.02 -19.38 7.41
C GLN A 204 -0.78 -18.60 6.99
N ARG A 205 -0.06 -18.06 7.97
CA ARG A 205 1.12 -17.22 7.75
C ARG A 205 2.38 -18.07 7.60
N ASN A 206 3.25 -17.70 6.67
CA ASN A 206 4.57 -18.30 6.58
C ASN A 206 5.51 -17.77 7.69
N ASP A 207 6.61 -18.48 7.89
CA ASP A 207 7.68 -18.11 8.82
C ASP A 207 8.87 -17.41 8.14
N ARG A 208 8.88 -17.35 6.81
CA ARG A 208 9.99 -16.83 5.99
C ARG A 208 9.69 -15.52 5.29
N PHE A 209 10.74 -14.74 5.05
CA PHE A 209 10.69 -13.62 4.12
C PHE A 209 10.69 -14.13 2.67
N ILE A 210 9.98 -13.43 1.79
CA ILE A 210 9.71 -13.93 0.44
C ILE A 210 10.56 -13.27 -0.65
N VAL A 211 11.13 -12.09 -0.41
CA VAL A 211 11.96 -11.38 -1.40
C VAL A 211 13.40 -11.20 -0.88
N PRO A 212 14.44 -11.57 -1.65
CA PRO A 212 15.83 -11.30 -1.29
C PRO A 212 16.13 -9.80 -1.15
N GLU A 213 17.00 -9.45 -0.20
CA GLU A 213 17.47 -8.07 -0.02
C GLU A 213 18.55 -7.69 -1.04
N LYS A 214 18.63 -6.41 -1.40
CA LYS A 214 19.70 -5.87 -2.26
C LYS A 214 20.88 -5.33 -1.46
N TYR A 215 20.63 -4.96 -0.21
CA TYR A 215 21.63 -4.47 0.74
C TYR A 215 21.25 -4.89 2.16
N ASP A 216 22.24 -4.89 3.05
CA ASP A 216 22.05 -5.24 4.45
C ASP A 216 20.98 -4.37 5.11
N ASN A 217 20.09 -5.01 5.87
CA ASN A 217 18.98 -4.36 6.56
C ASN A 217 18.08 -3.55 5.59
N GLU A 218 17.79 -4.10 4.41
CA GLU A 218 16.73 -3.59 3.55
C GLU A 218 15.36 -3.82 4.18
N CYS A 219 14.54 -2.77 4.18
CA CYS A 219 13.13 -2.86 4.51
C CYS A 219 12.29 -3.04 3.25
N GLN A 220 11.27 -3.91 3.30
CA GLN A 220 10.41 -4.22 2.15
C GLN A 220 8.92 -4.18 2.51
N THR A 221 8.08 -3.61 1.66
CA THR A 221 6.63 -3.48 1.91
C THR A 221 5.78 -3.30 0.64
N CYS A 222 4.46 -3.24 0.79
CA CYS A 222 3.48 -2.91 -0.27
C CYS A 222 3.71 -3.71 -1.56
N ALA A 223 3.74 -5.04 -1.46
CA ALA A 223 3.87 -5.95 -2.59
C ALA A 223 2.61 -5.92 -3.47
N SER A 224 2.71 -5.28 -4.64
CA SER A 224 1.67 -5.23 -5.65
C SER A 224 1.86 -6.35 -6.66
N VAL A 225 0.94 -7.31 -6.70
CA VAL A 225 1.07 -8.53 -7.52
C VAL A 225 0.03 -8.57 -8.64
N PHE A 226 0.46 -8.95 -9.84
CA PHE A 226 -0.42 -9.19 -10.99
C PHE A 226 0.08 -10.38 -11.81
N TYR A 227 -0.79 -10.95 -12.65
CA TYR A 227 -0.44 -12.10 -13.51
C TYR A 227 -0.37 -11.66 -14.97
N LEU A 228 0.73 -11.98 -15.65
CA LEU A 228 0.96 -11.65 -17.05
C LEU A 228 1.87 -12.70 -17.70
N ASN A 229 1.57 -13.10 -18.93
CA ASN A 229 2.43 -13.97 -19.75
C ASN A 229 2.95 -15.24 -19.04
N GLY A 230 2.10 -15.87 -18.23
CA GLY A 230 2.44 -17.12 -17.53
C GLY A 230 3.19 -16.94 -16.20
N LEU A 231 3.38 -15.71 -15.74
CA LEU A 231 4.12 -15.39 -14.51
C LEU A 231 3.31 -14.48 -13.59
N TYR A 232 3.55 -14.63 -12.29
CA TYR A 232 3.18 -13.64 -11.30
C TYR A 232 4.31 -12.61 -11.20
N HIS A 233 3.95 -11.34 -11.28
CA HIS A 233 4.84 -10.21 -11.21
C HIS A 233 4.53 -9.42 -9.95
N MET A 234 5.55 -9.10 -9.17
CA MET A 234 5.45 -8.30 -7.96
C MET A 234 6.30 -7.04 -8.12
N TYR A 235 5.66 -5.89 -7.95
CA TYR A 235 6.36 -4.64 -7.66
C TYR A 235 6.19 -4.34 -6.18
N PHE A 236 7.28 -4.07 -5.49
CA PHE A 236 7.26 -3.83 -4.06
C PHE A 236 8.09 -2.61 -3.72
N THR A 237 7.82 -2.05 -2.55
CA THR A 237 8.58 -0.92 -2.03
C THR A 237 9.77 -1.41 -1.23
N TYR A 238 10.96 -0.84 -1.44
CA TYR A 238 12.12 -1.11 -0.59
C TYR A 238 12.90 0.15 -0.23
N ARG A 239 13.61 0.12 0.90
CA ARG A 239 14.48 1.22 1.39
C ARG A 239 15.49 0.73 2.43
N TYR A 240 16.47 1.56 2.78
CA TYR A 240 17.37 1.29 3.90
C TYR A 240 16.62 1.39 5.23
N ALA A 241 16.97 0.55 6.21
CA ALA A 241 16.31 0.60 7.52
C ALA A 241 16.50 1.94 8.26
N ILE A 242 17.67 2.56 8.11
CA ILE A 242 18.06 3.82 8.76
C ILE A 242 18.43 4.89 7.74
N ASP A 243 18.25 6.15 8.13
CA ASP A 243 18.52 7.33 7.31
C ASP A 243 17.88 7.25 5.92
N PHE A 244 16.58 6.99 5.83
CA PHE A 244 15.86 6.81 4.56
C PHE A 244 15.04 8.04 4.15
N ARG A 245 15.18 9.16 4.87
CA ARG A 245 14.48 10.43 4.56
C ARG A 245 15.36 11.34 3.70
N ASN A 246 16.11 10.74 2.77
CA ASN A 246 16.95 11.41 1.80
C ASN A 246 16.89 10.67 0.45
N PRO A 247 17.32 11.32 -0.65
CA PRO A 247 17.28 10.72 -1.98
C PRO A 247 18.08 9.42 -2.08
N ASP A 248 19.23 9.28 -1.45
CA ASP A 248 20.15 8.16 -1.68
C ASP A 248 19.67 6.85 -1.05
N ARG A 249 19.04 6.96 0.12
CA ARG A 249 18.63 5.83 0.95
C ARG A 249 17.12 5.67 1.08
N GLY A 250 16.37 6.59 0.48
CA GLY A 250 14.92 6.61 0.50
C GLY A 250 14.26 5.51 -0.33
N TYR A 251 12.93 5.55 -0.35
CA TYR A 251 12.15 4.49 -0.96
C TYR A 251 12.38 4.39 -2.47
N ARG A 252 12.31 3.14 -2.92
CA ARG A 252 12.36 2.70 -4.31
C ARG A 252 11.27 1.67 -4.54
N ILE A 253 10.98 1.44 -5.81
CA ILE A 253 10.13 0.33 -6.25
C ILE A 253 11.06 -0.72 -6.86
N GLY A 254 11.03 -1.93 -6.29
CA GLY A 254 11.74 -3.11 -6.75
C GLY A 254 10.80 -4.06 -7.46
N TYR A 255 11.36 -5.08 -8.09
CA TYR A 255 10.59 -6.05 -8.85
C TYR A 255 11.05 -7.48 -8.57
N ALA A 256 10.08 -8.38 -8.47
CA ALA A 256 10.30 -9.82 -8.43
C ALA A 256 9.24 -10.54 -9.24
N TYR A 257 9.54 -11.77 -9.66
CA TYR A 257 8.58 -12.63 -10.34
C TYR A 257 8.53 -14.02 -9.73
N SER A 258 7.43 -14.73 -9.96
CA SER A 258 7.18 -16.07 -9.47
C SER A 258 6.37 -16.89 -10.46
N LYS A 259 6.56 -18.20 -10.46
CA LYS A 259 5.72 -19.17 -11.19
C LYS A 259 4.64 -19.78 -10.30
N ASP A 260 4.77 -19.68 -8.98
CA ASP A 260 3.99 -20.45 -8.00
C ASP A 260 3.49 -19.63 -6.81
N LEU A 261 3.67 -18.30 -6.83
CA LEU A 261 3.38 -17.33 -5.75
C LEU A 261 4.20 -17.54 -4.46
N ASN A 262 5.02 -18.59 -4.38
CA ASN A 262 5.70 -19.01 -3.15
C ASN A 262 7.21 -18.74 -3.21
N LYS A 263 7.84 -19.00 -4.36
CA LYS A 263 9.25 -18.70 -4.63
C LYS A 263 9.32 -17.48 -5.53
N TRP A 264 9.98 -16.43 -5.04
CA TRP A 264 10.15 -15.17 -5.77
C TRP A 264 11.61 -14.96 -6.15
N ILE A 265 11.83 -14.55 -7.40
CA ILE A 265 13.13 -14.19 -7.93
C ILE A 265 13.13 -12.68 -8.15
N ARG A 266 13.99 -11.96 -7.43
CA ARG A 266 14.14 -10.50 -7.58
C ARG A 266 14.95 -10.17 -8.84
N ASP A 267 14.47 -9.21 -9.61
CA ASP A 267 15.11 -8.72 -10.84
C ASP A 267 14.72 -7.25 -11.11
N ASP A 268 15.27 -6.33 -10.31
CA ASP A 268 14.95 -4.91 -10.41
C ASP A 268 15.20 -4.33 -11.83
N GLU A 269 16.19 -4.87 -12.56
CA GLU A 269 16.51 -4.43 -13.92
C GLU A 269 15.43 -4.79 -14.94
N GLN A 270 14.84 -5.99 -14.81
CA GLN A 270 13.70 -6.38 -15.62
C GLN A 270 12.46 -5.53 -15.33
N GLY A 271 12.25 -5.18 -14.06
CA GLY A 271 11.10 -4.39 -13.61
C GLY A 271 11.13 -2.93 -14.08
N ASN A 272 12.33 -2.37 -14.26
CA ASN A 272 12.61 -1.09 -14.92
C ASN A 272 11.75 0.11 -14.44
N PHE A 273 11.54 0.25 -13.13
CA PHE A 273 10.80 1.38 -12.56
C PHE A 273 11.69 2.20 -11.60
N TYR A 274 12.12 3.38 -12.04
CA TYR A 274 13.04 4.24 -11.30
C TYR A 274 12.42 5.61 -11.01
N ARG A 275 13.06 6.39 -10.15
CA ARG A 275 12.71 7.80 -9.92
C ARG A 275 12.90 8.63 -11.19
N SER A 276 12.16 9.71 -11.31
CA SER A 276 12.38 10.65 -12.41
C SER A 276 13.63 11.49 -12.15
N GLU A 277 14.17 12.13 -13.18
CA GLU A 277 15.33 13.02 -12.99
C GLU A 277 14.95 14.28 -12.19
N LYS A 278 13.71 14.75 -12.34
CA LYS A 278 13.17 15.97 -11.73
C LYS A 278 11.68 15.83 -11.42
N GLY A 279 11.18 16.66 -10.52
CA GLY A 279 9.74 16.79 -10.23
C GLY A 279 9.28 16.02 -9.00
N TRP A 280 7.98 15.72 -8.97
CA TRP A 280 7.27 15.22 -7.78
C TRP A 280 7.72 13.81 -7.31
N ASP A 281 8.42 13.05 -8.14
CA ASP A 281 8.90 11.69 -7.86
C ASP A 281 10.40 11.49 -8.15
N SER A 282 11.19 12.57 -8.07
CA SER A 282 12.65 12.52 -8.34
C SER A 282 13.50 12.05 -7.16
N GLU A 283 13.02 12.19 -5.93
CA GLU A 283 13.72 11.76 -4.72
C GLU A 283 13.24 10.39 -4.25
N MET A 284 11.97 10.06 -4.48
CA MET A 284 11.34 8.86 -3.99
C MET A 284 10.24 8.36 -4.94
N VAL A 285 10.13 7.04 -5.05
CA VAL A 285 8.96 6.35 -5.60
C VAL A 285 8.56 5.24 -4.63
N CYS A 286 7.29 5.13 -4.29
CA CYS A 286 6.82 4.18 -3.28
C CYS A 286 5.36 3.77 -3.41
N TYR A 287 5.01 2.70 -2.70
CA TYR A 287 3.64 2.20 -2.50
C TYR A 287 2.91 1.87 -3.81
N PRO A 288 3.49 1.04 -4.71
CA PRO A 288 2.85 0.70 -5.96
C PRO A 288 1.52 0.00 -5.72
N SER A 289 0.51 0.35 -6.51
CA SER A 289 -0.76 -0.38 -6.65
C SER A 289 -1.00 -0.60 -8.14
N ILE A 290 -0.81 -1.83 -8.58
CA ILE A 290 -0.91 -2.25 -9.98
C ILE A 290 -2.26 -2.89 -10.21
N ASN A 291 -2.97 -2.39 -11.22
CA ASN A 291 -4.30 -2.83 -11.56
C ASN A 291 -4.45 -2.89 -13.08
N LYS A 292 -5.19 -3.89 -13.56
CA LYS A 292 -5.65 -3.91 -14.93
C LYS A 292 -6.88 -3.01 -15.02
N ILE A 293 -6.82 -1.99 -15.87
CA ILE A 293 -7.94 -1.11 -16.17
C ILE A 293 -8.19 -1.26 -17.66
N GLU A 294 -9.36 -1.81 -18.01
CA GLU A 294 -9.69 -2.17 -19.38
C GLU A 294 -8.61 -3.12 -19.96
N ASP A 295 -7.93 -2.75 -21.04
CA ASP A 295 -6.89 -3.58 -21.68
C ASP A 295 -5.46 -3.22 -21.25
N ASP A 296 -5.30 -2.23 -20.38
CA ASP A 296 -4.02 -1.66 -19.99
C ASP A 296 -3.69 -1.95 -18.52
N VAL A 297 -2.40 -1.95 -18.19
CA VAL A 297 -1.91 -2.19 -16.83
C VAL A 297 -1.37 -0.89 -16.27
N PHE A 298 -2.02 -0.41 -15.21
CA PHE A 298 -1.70 0.84 -14.54
C PHE A 298 -0.96 0.56 -13.24
N MET A 299 0.00 1.41 -12.90
CA MET A 299 0.62 1.48 -11.57
C MET A 299 0.33 2.85 -10.97
N PHE A 300 -0.44 2.89 -9.89
CA PHE A 300 -0.53 4.07 -9.03
C PHE A 300 0.59 4.04 -8.01
N TYR A 301 1.21 5.19 -7.74
CA TYR A 301 2.34 5.27 -6.81
C TYR A 301 2.51 6.67 -6.21
N CYS A 302 3.17 6.72 -5.07
CA CYS A 302 3.54 7.95 -4.37
C CYS A 302 4.95 8.42 -4.77
N GLY A 303 5.11 9.73 -4.80
CA GLY A 303 6.39 10.40 -5.06
C GLY A 303 7.14 10.74 -3.77
N ASN A 304 7.79 11.91 -3.80
CA ASN A 304 8.67 12.43 -2.75
C ASN A 304 8.00 12.47 -1.36
N SER A 305 8.82 12.36 -0.31
CA SER A 305 8.39 12.46 1.09
C SER A 305 7.17 11.58 1.40
N PHE A 306 7.21 10.32 0.95
CA PHE A 306 6.17 9.33 1.18
C PHE A 306 4.81 9.72 0.59
N GLY A 307 4.78 10.54 -0.46
CA GLY A 307 3.54 11.09 -1.03
C GLY A 307 3.03 12.33 -0.30
N LEU A 308 3.92 13.16 0.28
CA LEU A 308 3.55 14.44 0.91
C LEU A 308 2.71 15.31 -0.02
N ASP A 309 3.08 15.35 -1.29
CA ASP A 309 2.39 16.12 -2.31
C ASP A 309 1.27 15.34 -3.01
N GLY A 310 1.12 14.04 -2.73
CA GLY A 310 0.10 13.17 -3.29
C GLY A 310 0.67 12.01 -4.13
N PHE A 311 -0.05 11.65 -5.19
CA PHE A 311 0.25 10.46 -5.99
C PHE A 311 -0.01 10.66 -7.49
N GLY A 312 0.60 9.78 -8.26
CA GLY A 312 0.55 9.75 -9.72
C GLY A 312 0.38 8.34 -10.24
N TYR A 313 0.60 8.18 -11.54
CA TYR A 313 0.47 6.89 -12.20
C TYR A 313 1.44 6.70 -13.37
N ALA A 314 1.64 5.45 -13.72
CA ALA A 314 2.33 4.99 -14.91
C ALA A 314 1.53 3.88 -15.58
N ILE A 315 1.78 3.66 -16.87
CA ILE A 315 1.14 2.63 -17.67
C ILE A 315 2.21 1.71 -18.23
N MET A 316 1.97 0.41 -18.19
CA MET A 316 2.86 -0.56 -18.80
C MET A 316 2.65 -0.58 -20.32
N ASN A 317 3.72 -0.41 -21.09
CA ASN A 317 3.66 -0.46 -22.55
C ASN A 317 3.35 -1.89 -23.00
N LYS A 318 2.36 -2.04 -23.89
CA LYS A 318 2.13 -3.29 -24.62
C LYS A 318 3.37 -3.54 -25.48
N SER A 319 4.05 -4.67 -25.24
CA SER A 319 5.23 -5.09 -26.01
C SER A 319 4.83 -5.63 -27.37
#